data_AF-A0A2V9BTT2-F1
#
_entry.id   AF-A0A2V9BTT2-F1
#
_cell.length_a   1.000
_cell.length_b   1.000
_cell.length_c   1.000
_cell.angle_alpha   90.00
_cell.angle_beta   90.00
_cell.angle_gamma   90.00
#
_symmetry.space_group_name_H-M   'P 1'
#
loop_
_entity.id
_entity.type
_entity.pdbx_description
1 polymer ?
#
loop_
_entity_poly.entity_id
_entity_poly.type
_entity_poly.pdbx_seq_one_letter_code
_entity_poly.pdbx_strand_id
1 'polypeptide(L)'
;MMRILILNLSASSADEVNKALAGQGYEIAVEAGLDVEQIESLGPELLITEATPSDLSCCGIITQIKSREQTKSIRVLMVVQGGALERRSIRVFGIRRQGPHTISRTPT
;
A
#
# COMPACT_ATOMS: atom_id res chain seq x y z
N MET A 1 6.91 -13.90 -11.89
CA MET A 1 5.84 -14.30 -10.94
C MET A 1 5.64 -13.12 -10.02
N MET A 2 4.42 -12.61 -9.82
CA MET A 2 4.23 -11.36 -9.07
C MET A 2 4.26 -11.60 -7.56
N ARG A 3 5.05 -10.80 -6.83
CA ARG A 3 5.18 -10.92 -5.38
C ARG A 3 4.24 -9.97 -4.65
N ILE A 4 3.40 -10.51 -3.78
CA ILE A 4 2.42 -9.79 -2.98
C ILE A 4 2.80 -9.94 -1.51
N LEU A 5 2.97 -8.82 -0.82
CA LEU A 5 3.16 -8.77 0.62
C LEU A 5 1.86 -8.32 1.29
N ILE A 6 1.34 -9.16 2.18
CA ILE A 6 0.22 -8.84 3.06
C ILE A 6 0.82 -8.45 4.41
N LEU A 7 0.62 -7.20 4.82
CA LEU A 7 1.22 -6.63 6.03
C LEU A 7 0.15 -6.11 7.00
N ASN A 8 0.22 -6.57 8.25
CA ASN A 8 -0.66 -6.11 9.33
C ASN A 8 -2.16 -6.25 9.00
N LEU A 9 -2.56 -7.30 8.28
CA LEU A 9 -3.97 -7.66 8.10
C LEU A 9 -4.45 -8.51 9.27
N SER A 10 -5.69 -8.31 9.69
CA SER A 10 -6.41 -9.23 10.55
C SER A 10 -6.50 -10.62 9.89
N ALA A 11 -6.54 -11.67 10.71
CA ALA A 11 -6.55 -13.04 10.22
C ALA A 11 -7.72 -13.33 9.25
N SER A 12 -8.89 -12.73 9.50
CA SER A 12 -10.05 -12.83 8.61
C SER A 12 -9.78 -12.18 7.25
N SER A 13 -9.27 -10.94 7.24
CA SER A 13 -8.97 -10.22 6.00
C SER A 13 -7.86 -10.91 5.20
N ALA A 14 -6.83 -11.41 5.89
CA ALA A 14 -5.73 -12.16 5.26
C ALA A 14 -6.22 -13.47 4.61
N ASP A 15 -7.13 -14.21 5.26
CA ASP A 15 -7.74 -15.42 4.69
C ASP A 15 -8.60 -15.10 3.45
N GLU A 16 -9.42 -14.05 3.50
CA GLU A 16 -10.22 -13.61 2.35
C GLU A 16 -9.35 -13.18 1.16
N VAL A 17 -8.30 -12.39 1.43
CA VAL A 17 -7.33 -11.96 0.41
C VAL A 17 -6.60 -13.17 -0.18
N ASN A 18 -6.13 -14.10 0.66
CA ASN A 18 -5.49 -15.33 0.19
C ASN A 18 -6.42 -16.16 -0.70
N LYS A 19 -7.69 -16.32 -0.30
CA LYS A 19 -8.69 -17.03 -1.13
C LYS A 19 -8.94 -16.33 -2.47
N ALA A 20 -9.00 -15.00 -2.49
CA ALA A 20 -9.19 -14.25 -3.73
C ALA A 20 -7.99 -14.32 -4.69
N LEU A 21 -6.78 -14.46 -4.13
CA LEU A 21 -5.53 -14.53 -4.89
C LEU A 21 -5.08 -15.97 -5.18
N ALA A 22 -5.73 -16.97 -4.57
CA ALA A 22 -5.42 -18.38 -4.76
C ALA A 22 -5.54 -18.78 -6.24
N GLY A 23 -4.56 -19.56 -6.72
CA GLY A 23 -4.56 -20.08 -8.09
C GLY A 23 -4.16 -19.06 -9.18
N GLN A 24 -3.83 -17.81 -8.82
CA GLN A 24 -3.43 -16.78 -9.79
C GLN A 24 -1.92 -16.73 -10.08
N GLY A 25 -1.14 -17.66 -9.52
CA GLY A 25 0.31 -17.73 -9.73
C GLY A 25 1.08 -16.56 -9.09
N TYR A 26 0.57 -16.04 -7.97
CA TYR A 26 1.25 -15.04 -7.17
C TYR A 26 2.07 -15.69 -6.06
N GLU A 27 3.21 -15.09 -5.73
CA GLU A 27 3.95 -15.43 -4.52
C GLU A 27 3.43 -14.53 -3.39
N ILE A 28 2.77 -15.12 -2.39
CA ILE A 28 2.14 -14.38 -1.30
C ILE A 28 2.96 -14.59 -0.03
N ALA A 29 3.39 -13.49 0.58
CA ALA A 29 3.98 -13.46 1.92
C ALA A 29 3.03 -12.73 2.88
N VAL A 30 2.81 -13.29 4.06
CA VAL A 30 1.97 -12.69 5.12
C VAL A 30 2.86 -12.39 6.31
N GLU A 31 2.99 -11.11 6.65
CA GLU A 31 3.93 -10.64 7.66
C GLU A 31 3.27 -9.60 8.57
N ALA A 32 3.86 -9.38 9.74
CA ALA A 32 3.41 -8.36 10.69
C ALA A 32 4.60 -7.61 11.29
N GLY A 33 4.42 -6.31 11.54
CA GLY A 33 5.43 -5.49 12.23
C GLY A 33 6.72 -5.25 11.45
N LEU A 34 6.69 -5.31 10.12
CA LEU A 34 7.86 -5.04 9.30
C LEU A 34 8.16 -3.54 9.18
N ASP A 35 9.44 -3.21 9.24
CA ASP A 35 9.97 -1.89 8.90
C ASP A 35 10.18 -1.73 7.39
N VAL A 36 10.33 -0.48 6.95
CA VAL A 36 10.46 -0.13 5.52
C VAL A 36 11.64 -0.82 4.84
N GLU A 37 12.76 -0.98 5.54
CA GLU A 37 13.95 -1.66 5.02
C GLU A 37 13.72 -3.15 4.80
N GLN A 38 12.94 -3.79 5.68
CA GLN A 38 12.58 -5.20 5.53
C GLN A 38 11.59 -5.38 4.37
N ILE A 39 10.62 -4.47 4.24
CA ILE A 39 9.69 -4.44 3.10
C ILE A 39 10.46 -4.28 1.78
N GLU A 40 11.46 -3.40 1.76
CA GLU A 40 12.33 -3.20 0.59
C GLU A 40 13.13 -4.46 0.25
N SER A 41 13.72 -5.12 1.25
CA SER A 41 14.47 -6.38 1.07
C SER A 41 13.60 -7.51 0.52
N LEU A 42 12.32 -7.56 0.89
CA LEU A 42 11.35 -8.50 0.34
C LEU A 42 10.98 -8.18 -1.12
N GLY A 43 11.23 -6.96 -1.61
CA GLY A 43 10.95 -6.54 -2.98
C GLY A 43 9.54 -6.87 -3.50
N PRO A 44 8.45 -6.62 -2.75
CA PRO A 44 7.11 -6.90 -3.23
C PRO A 44 6.68 -5.92 -4.33
N GLU A 45 5.90 -6.39 -5.30
CA GLU A 45 5.30 -5.53 -6.33
C GLU A 45 3.98 -4.91 -5.86
N LEU A 46 3.33 -5.54 -4.88
CA LEU A 46 2.10 -5.10 -4.25
C LEU A 46 2.19 -5.31 -2.73
N LEU A 47 1.98 -4.25 -1.98
CA LEU A 47 1.77 -4.25 -0.55
C LEU A 47 0.28 -4.10 -0.27
N ILE A 48 -0.32 -5.07 0.43
CA ILE A 48 -1.68 -5.02 0.94
C ILE A 48 -1.60 -4.80 2.44
N THR A 49 -2.25 -3.76 2.94
CA THR A 49 -2.29 -3.47 4.39
C THR A 49 -3.70 -3.09 4.82
N GLU A 50 -3.97 -3.18 6.12
CA GLU A 50 -5.28 -2.88 6.70
C GLU A 50 -5.15 -1.68 7.63
N ALA A 51 -6.19 -0.84 7.65
CA ALA A 51 -6.32 0.26 8.58
C ALA A 51 -7.77 0.30 9.08
N THR A 52 -7.97 0.85 10.26
CA THR A 52 -9.31 1.28 10.70
C THR A 52 -9.36 2.80 10.63
N PRO A 53 -10.55 3.42 10.52
CA PRO A 53 -10.68 4.87 10.55
C PRO A 53 -10.03 5.51 11.79
N SER A 54 -10.00 4.77 12.90
CA SER A 54 -9.38 5.17 14.17
C SER A 54 -7.87 4.85 14.26
N ASP A 55 -7.37 3.94 13.42
CA ASP A 55 -5.98 3.49 13.40
C ASP A 55 -5.37 3.60 12.00
N LEU A 56 -4.63 4.69 11.81
CA LEU A 56 -3.91 5.04 10.59
C LEU A 56 -2.40 4.77 10.74
N SER A 57 -1.98 3.90 11.66
CA SER A 57 -0.57 3.57 11.91
C SER A 57 0.18 3.14 10.63
N CYS A 58 -0.51 2.45 9.71
CA CYS A 58 0.03 2.03 8.41
C CYS A 58 0.42 3.21 7.49
N CYS A 59 -0.17 4.39 7.67
CA CYS A 59 0.14 5.56 6.84
C CYS A 59 1.60 6.02 6.98
N GLY A 60 2.23 5.82 8.13
CA GLY A 60 3.65 6.14 8.35
C GLY A 60 4.56 5.34 7.42
N ILE A 61 4.35 4.02 7.39
CA ILE A 61 5.08 3.09 6.50
C ILE A 61 4.80 3.42 5.03
N ILE A 62 3.53 3.65 4.67
CA ILE A 62 3.15 3.98 3.29
C ILE A 62 3.82 5.28 2.83
N THR A 63 3.85 6.31 3.68
CA THR A 63 4.49 7.59 3.38
C THR A 63 5.98 7.41 3.11
N GLN A 64 6.66 6.62 3.95
CA GLN A 64 8.08 6.32 3.75
C GLN A 64 8.34 5.54 2.47
N ILE A 65 7.56 4.51 2.18
CA ILE A 65 7.63 3.74 0.92
C ILE A 65 7.44 4.65 -0.29
N LYS A 66 6.46 5.56 -0.26
CA LYS A 66 6.21 6.47 -1.39
C LYS A 66 7.26 7.57 -1.53
N SER A 67 8.03 7.86 -0.49
CA SER A 67 9.07 8.89 -0.51
C SER A 67 10.42 8.43 -1.07
N ARG A 68 10.70 7.12 -1.07
CA ARG A 68 11.98 6.55 -1.51
C ARG A 68 11.92 6.17 -2.99
N GLU A 69 13.01 6.37 -3.72
CA GLU A 69 13.11 5.99 -5.13
C GLU A 69 13.12 4.46 -5.31
N GLN A 70 13.76 3.76 -4.38
CA GLN A 70 13.94 2.30 -4.39
C GLN A 70 12.61 1.55 -4.25
N THR A 71 11.65 2.11 -3.53
CA THR A 71 10.34 1.50 -3.26
C THR A 71 9.18 2.18 -4.01
N LYS A 72 9.52 3.05 -4.97
CA LYS A 72 8.56 3.81 -5.79
C LYS A 72 7.70 2.91 -6.71
N SER A 73 8.24 1.77 -7.10
CA SER A 73 7.56 0.75 -7.91
C SER A 73 6.51 -0.05 -7.12
N ILE A 74 6.59 -0.05 -5.78
CA ILE A 74 5.67 -0.80 -4.92
C ILE A 74 4.28 -0.18 -4.99
N ARG A 75 3.30 -0.96 -5.46
CA ARG A 75 1.88 -0.60 -5.41
C ARG A 75 1.37 -0.85 -4.00
N VAL A 76 0.52 0.05 -3.49
CA VAL A 76 -0.05 -0.08 -2.14
C VAL A 76 -1.56 -0.16 -2.27
N LEU A 77 -2.14 -1.22 -1.72
CA LEU A 77 -3.57 -1.41 -1.53
C LEU A 77 -3.87 -1.36 -0.04
N MET A 78 -4.68 -0.40 0.39
CA MET A 78 -5.11 -0.30 1.78
C MET A 78 -6.56 -0.75 1.89
N VAL A 79 -6.81 -1.77 2.71
CA VAL A 79 -8.13 -2.20 3.12
C VAL A 79 -8.52 -1.35 4.33
N VAL A 80 -9.63 -0.63 4.24
CA VAL A 80 -10.18 0.07 5.41
C VAL A 80 -11.44 -0.62 5.86
N GLN A 81 -11.40 -1.15 7.08
CA GLN A 81 -12.61 -1.68 7.70
C GLN A 81 -13.54 -0.51 8.03
N GLY A 82 -14.77 -0.55 7.53
CA GLY A 82 -15.73 0.51 7.82
C GLY A 82 -17.12 0.21 7.29
N GLY A 83 -18.13 0.59 8.06
CA GLY A 83 -19.53 0.54 7.65
C GLY A 83 -19.84 1.54 6.54
N ALA A 84 -21.06 1.48 5.97
CA ALA A 84 -21.49 2.40 4.91
C ALA A 84 -21.32 3.89 5.27
N LEU A 85 -21.48 4.24 6.55
CA LEU A 85 -21.30 5.60 7.06
C LEU A 85 -19.83 6.05 7.06
N GLU A 86 -18.91 5.18 7.47
CA GLU A 86 -17.47 5.49 7.55
C GLU A 86 -16.84 5.58 6.16
N ARG A 87 -17.30 4.73 5.22
CA ARG A 87 -16.92 4.80 3.80
C ARG A 87 -17.31 6.14 3.15
N ARG A 88 -18.36 6.81 3.65
CA ARG A 88 -18.79 8.12 3.16
C ARG A 88 -17.90 9.27 3.65
N SER A 89 -17.28 9.10 4.81
CA SER A 89 -16.40 10.09 5.43
C SER A 89 -14.93 9.90 5.04
N ILE A 90 -14.58 8.75 4.46
CA ILE A 90 -13.22 8.49 4.00
C ILE A 90 -12.92 9.36 2.77
N ARG A 91 -12.09 10.38 2.98
CA ARG A 91 -11.53 11.14 1.87
C ARG A 91 -10.42 10.28 1.30
N VAL A 92 -10.71 9.55 0.22
CA VAL A 92 -9.66 8.87 -0.55
C VAL A 92 -8.67 9.94 -0.95
N PHE A 93 -7.51 9.98 -0.29
CA PHE A 93 -6.45 10.92 -0.61
C PHE A 93 -5.90 10.47 -1.95
N GLY A 94 -6.52 10.97 -3.02
CA GLY A 94 -6.08 10.75 -4.39
C GLY A 94 -4.65 11.26 -4.49
N ILE A 95 -3.71 10.33 -4.53
CA ILE A 95 -2.29 10.62 -4.70
C ILE A 95 -2.19 11.28 -6.08
N ARG A 96 -2.11 12.62 -6.14
CA ARG A 96 -1.81 13.31 -7.38
C ARG A 96 -0.48 12.75 -7.87
N ARG A 97 -0.47 12.15 -9.07
CA ARG A 97 0.78 11.93 -9.81
C ARG A 97 1.40 13.30 -10.04
N GLN A 98 2.45 13.66 -9.31
CA GLN A 98 3.37 14.69 -9.80
C GLN A 98 4.04 14.10 -11.04
N GLY A 99 3.67 14.62 -12.21
CA GLY A 99 4.33 14.30 -13.47
C GLY A 99 5.79 14.81 -13.46
N PRO A 100 6.64 14.24 -14.32
CA PRO A 100 8.04 14.65 -14.41
C PRO A 100 8.19 16.08 -14.97
N HIS A 101 9.21 16.76 -14.45
CA HIS A 101 9.65 18.14 -14.70
C HIS A 101 9.68 18.61 -16.16
N THR A 102 9.42 19.92 -16.40
CA THR A 102 10.28 20.74 -17.26
C THR A 102 10.25 22.21 -16.85
N ILE A 103 11.44 22.77 -16.62
CA ILE A 103 11.70 24.19 -16.43
C ILE A 103 11.59 24.88 -17.80
N SER A 104 10.87 25.99 -17.90
CA SER A 104 11.20 27.02 -18.88
C SER A 104 10.99 28.41 -18.27
N ARG A 105 12.12 29.10 -18.06
CA ARG A 105 12.18 30.55 -17.87
C ARG A 105 11.74 31.19 -19.18
N THR A 106 10.84 32.17 -19.12
CA THR A 106 10.66 33.15 -20.20
C THR A 106 10.95 34.54 -19.62
N PRO A 107 11.95 35.27 -20.14
CA PRO A 107 12.04 36.70 -19.99
C PRO A 107 11.43 37.36 -21.23
N THR A 108 10.48 38.27 -21.06
CA THR A 108 10.35 39.45 -21.91
C THR A 108 9.68 40.55 -21.12
#